data_AF-A0AAJ1BH23-F1
#
_entry.id   AF-A0AAJ1BH23-F1
#
_cell.length_a   1.000
_cell.length_b   1.000
_cell.length_c   1.000
_cell.angle_alpha   90.00
_cell.angle_beta   90.00
_cell.angle_gamma   90.00
#
_symmetry.space_group_name_H-M   'P 1'
#
loop_
_entity.id
_entity.type
_entity.pdbx_description
1 polymer ?
#
loop_
_entity_poly.entity_id
_entity_poly.type
_entity_poly.pdbx_seq_one_letter_code
_entity_poly.pdbx_strand_id
1 'polypeptide(L)'
;MLNLIIALSAIGDDYNLDKEILLELLGFNAETSNYFKLMVGLFYIKNNVEYEKVKFAITSEIVKVISNKSIKDDSEALHLFLDSMSCPFISVREKEEIFEQAISTLNLPEADTLSLSQFLKTADKYWFIDWRKSAQGHIERLLLKKELRTPYGS
;
A
#
# COMPACT_ATOMS: atom_id res chain seq x y z
N MET A 1 -10.74 8.44 10.38
CA MET A 1 -9.52 9.29 10.35
C MET A 1 -8.70 9.07 9.06
N LEU A 2 -8.37 7.83 8.67
CA LEU A 2 -7.60 7.56 7.45
C LEU A 2 -8.22 8.05 6.12
N ASN A 3 -9.55 8.04 5.98
CA ASN A 3 -10.21 8.63 4.81
C ASN A 3 -9.89 10.13 4.64
N LEU A 4 -9.54 10.82 5.74
CA LEU A 4 -9.12 12.22 5.71
C LEU A 4 -7.71 12.36 5.12
N ILE A 5 -6.81 11.43 5.42
CA ILE A 5 -5.44 11.39 4.87
C ILE A 5 -5.50 11.17 3.35
N ILE A 6 -6.39 10.27 2.89
CA ILE A 6 -6.64 10.06 1.45
C ILE A 6 -7.23 11.33 0.81
N ALA A 7 -8.10 12.06 1.51
CA ALA A 7 -8.63 13.33 1.01
C ALA A 7 -7.53 14.40 0.93
N LEU A 8 -6.62 14.46 1.90
CA LEU A 8 -5.50 15.39 1.92
C LEU A 8 -4.49 15.13 0.80
N SER A 9 -4.13 13.86 0.52
CA SER A 9 -3.26 13.54 -0.63
C SER A 9 -3.89 13.88 -1.99
N ALA A 10 -5.19 14.15 -1.99
CA ALA A 10 -5.90 14.55 -3.18
C ALA A 10 -5.78 16.07 -3.41
N ILE A 11 -5.74 16.90 -2.35
CA ILE A 11 -5.89 18.37 -2.39
C ILE A 11 -4.67 19.11 -2.99
N GLY A 12 -3.51 18.45 -3.06
CA GLY A 12 -2.31 18.97 -3.74
C GLY A 12 -1.10 19.00 -2.80
N ASP A 13 0.10 19.07 -3.40
CA ASP A 13 1.37 18.90 -2.69
C ASP A 13 1.67 20.03 -1.67
N ASP A 14 1.01 21.19 -1.80
CA ASP A 14 1.15 22.33 -0.89
C ASP A 14 0.58 22.09 0.52
N TYR A 15 -0.21 21.03 0.72
CA TYR A 15 -0.81 20.66 2.01
C TYR A 15 -0.31 19.32 2.53
N ASN A 16 0.88 18.91 2.08
CA ASN A 16 1.53 17.71 2.58
C ASN A 16 1.74 17.81 4.10
N LEU A 17 1.30 16.76 4.80
CA LEU A 17 1.44 16.65 6.24
C LEU A 17 2.93 16.53 6.55
N ASP A 18 3.35 17.23 7.59
CA ASP A 18 4.67 17.02 8.14
C ASP A 18 4.88 15.53 8.48
N LYS A 19 6.08 15.01 8.22
CA LYS A 19 6.41 13.57 8.33
C LYS A 19 6.24 13.06 9.76
N GLU A 20 6.53 13.88 10.78
CA GLU A 20 6.33 13.51 12.18
C GLU A 20 4.82 13.38 12.48
N ILE A 21 4.01 14.32 11.99
CA ILE A 21 2.54 14.26 12.13
C ILE A 21 1.97 13.04 11.40
N LEU A 22 2.46 12.75 10.19
CA LEU A 22 2.01 11.59 9.43
C LEU A 22 2.34 10.27 10.15
N LEU A 23 3.54 10.16 10.71
CA LEU A 23 3.95 9.00 11.51
C LEU A 23 3.08 8.83 12.76
N GLU A 24 2.79 9.92 13.46
CA GLU A 24 1.91 9.91 14.64
C GLU A 24 0.48 9.47 14.27
N LEU A 25 -0.08 10.01 13.17
CA LEU A 25 -1.42 9.67 12.70
C LEU A 25 -1.55 8.22 12.22
N LEU A 26 -0.50 7.69 11.58
CA LEU A 26 -0.45 6.30 11.15
C LEU A 26 -0.26 5.36 12.35
N GLY A 27 0.53 5.79 13.34
CA GLY A 27 0.68 5.13 14.64
C GLY A 27 1.09 3.67 14.49
N PHE A 28 2.20 3.41 13.80
CA PHE A 28 2.72 2.06 13.58
C PHE A 28 3.28 1.49 14.88
N ASN A 29 2.58 0.52 15.44
CA ASN A 29 3.13 -0.38 16.46
C ASN A 29 2.60 -1.79 16.21
N ALA A 30 3.25 -2.78 16.81
CA ALA A 30 2.98 -4.20 16.56
C ALA A 30 1.50 -4.61 16.75
N GLU A 31 0.73 -3.85 17.53
CA GLU A 31 -0.66 -4.14 17.87
C GLU A 31 -1.67 -3.33 17.06
N THR A 32 -1.26 -2.18 16.52
CA THR A 32 -2.14 -1.24 15.83
C THR A 32 -1.94 -1.20 14.32
N SER A 33 -0.84 -1.76 13.82
CA SER A 33 -0.53 -1.87 12.40
C SER A 33 -1.45 -2.88 11.74
N ASN A 34 -2.24 -2.42 10.78
CA ASN A 34 -3.18 -3.24 10.02
C ASN A 34 -3.03 -2.94 8.53
N TYR A 35 -3.59 -3.81 7.68
CA TYR A 35 -3.46 -3.72 6.23
C TYR A 35 -3.80 -2.31 5.72
N PHE A 36 -4.94 -1.78 6.18
CA PHE A 36 -5.47 -0.50 5.70
C PHE A 36 -4.54 0.66 6.03
N LYS A 37 -3.95 0.69 7.23
CA LYS A 37 -3.02 1.75 7.64
C LYS A 37 -1.74 1.77 6.82
N LEU A 38 -1.10 0.61 6.66
CA LEU A 38 0.14 0.48 5.92
C LEU A 38 -0.06 0.89 4.46
N MET A 39 -1.14 0.42 3.86
CA MET A 39 -1.46 0.74 2.47
C MET A 39 -1.85 2.20 2.23
N VAL A 40 -2.63 2.80 3.13
CA VAL A 40 -2.94 4.25 3.05
C VAL A 40 -1.69 5.09 3.24
N GLY A 41 -0.77 4.69 4.13
CA GLY A 41 0.53 5.32 4.27
C GLY A 41 1.30 5.35 2.95
N LEU A 42 1.44 4.19 2.28
CA LEU A 42 2.10 4.09 0.97
C LEU A 42 1.37 4.90 -0.11
N PHE A 43 0.04 4.87 -0.09
CA PHE A 43 -0.78 5.62 -1.05
C PHE A 43 -0.63 7.13 -0.89
N TYR A 44 -0.44 7.60 0.35
CA TYR A 44 -0.22 9.00 0.67
C TYR A 44 1.17 9.47 0.25
N ILE A 45 2.22 8.79 0.72
CA ILE A 45 3.62 9.22 0.51
C ILE A 45 4.11 9.02 -0.92
N LYS A 46 3.52 8.05 -1.65
CA LYS A 46 3.91 7.69 -3.02
C LYS A 46 5.43 7.47 -3.13
N ASN A 47 6.10 8.17 -4.04
CA ASN A 47 7.56 8.14 -4.19
C ASN A 47 8.23 9.46 -3.75
N ASN A 48 7.61 10.22 -2.85
CA ASN A 48 8.20 11.46 -2.34
C ASN A 48 9.36 11.14 -1.37
N VAL A 49 10.55 11.63 -1.72
CA VAL A 49 11.80 11.46 -0.97
C VAL A 49 11.77 12.04 0.44
N GLU A 50 10.93 13.05 0.71
CA GLU A 50 10.78 13.64 2.04
C GLU A 50 10.24 12.65 3.08
N TYR A 51 9.53 11.61 2.60
CA TYR A 51 8.94 10.56 3.42
C TYR A 51 9.74 9.25 3.40
N GLU A 52 10.99 9.25 2.97
CA GLU A 52 11.80 8.02 2.91
C GLU A 52 11.85 7.27 4.25
N LYS A 53 11.95 7.99 5.38
CA LYS A 53 11.89 7.39 6.72
C LYS A 53 10.53 6.74 7.01
N VAL A 54 9.44 7.37 6.57
CA VAL A 54 8.07 6.84 6.76
C VAL A 54 7.88 5.60 5.91
N LYS A 55 8.36 5.64 4.66
CA LYS A 55 8.35 4.49 3.75
C LYS A 55 9.10 3.31 4.35
N PHE A 56 10.31 3.53 4.85
CA PHE A 56 11.11 2.49 5.51
C PHE A 56 10.40 1.89 6.73
N ALA A 57 9.76 2.73 7.56
CA ALA A 57 8.99 2.26 8.70
C ALA A 57 7.79 1.39 8.26
N ILE A 58 7.08 1.79 7.20
CA ILE A 58 5.97 1.01 6.63
C ILE A 58 6.47 -0.33 6.09
N THR A 59 7.51 -0.34 5.27
CA THR A 59 8.01 -1.59 4.65
C THR A 59 8.57 -2.55 5.69
N SER A 60 9.28 -2.04 6.71
CA SER A 60 9.72 -2.84 7.86
C SER A 60 8.55 -3.46 8.62
N GLU A 61 7.47 -2.71 8.84
CA GLU A 61 6.30 -3.23 9.54
C GLU A 61 5.52 -4.25 8.69
N ILE A 62 5.49 -4.08 7.36
CA ILE A 62 4.90 -5.07 6.44
C ILE A 62 5.62 -6.42 6.57
N VAL A 63 6.96 -6.41 6.52
CA VAL A 63 7.79 -7.60 6.69
C VAL A 63 7.47 -8.29 8.02
N LYS A 64 7.37 -7.53 9.10
CA LYS A 64 7.04 -8.03 10.44
C LYS A 64 5.63 -8.63 10.55
N VAL A 65 4.62 -8.01 9.92
CA VAL A 65 3.25 -8.55 9.92
C VAL A 65 3.23 -9.89 9.18
N ILE A 66 3.89 -9.95 8.02
CA ILE A 66 3.95 -11.16 7.18
C ILE A 66 4.77 -12.27 7.83
N SER A 67 5.83 -11.95 8.58
CA SER A 67 6.61 -12.97 9.31
C SER A 67 5.81 -13.60 10.46
N ASN A 68 4.89 -12.84 11.06
CA ASN A 68 4.11 -13.31 12.22
C ASN A 68 2.80 -14.01 11.83
N LYS A 69 2.26 -13.71 10.65
CA LYS A 69 0.96 -14.20 10.17
C LYS A 69 1.12 -14.86 8.81
N SER A 70 0.88 -16.17 8.77
CA SER A 70 0.84 -16.94 7.52
C SER A 70 -0.18 -16.35 6.55
N ILE A 71 0.26 -16.02 5.33
CA ILE A 71 -0.61 -15.51 4.26
C ILE A 71 -1.62 -16.57 3.77
N LYS A 72 -1.48 -17.83 4.20
CA LYS A 72 -2.44 -18.90 3.92
C LYS A 72 -3.63 -18.86 4.89
N ASP A 73 -3.39 -18.44 6.12
CA ASP A 73 -4.35 -18.59 7.23
C ASP A 73 -4.95 -17.25 7.68
N ASP A 74 -4.31 -16.13 7.32
CA ASP A 74 -4.77 -14.78 7.63
C ASP A 74 -5.05 -13.99 6.32
N SER A 75 -6.32 -13.66 6.09
CA SER A 75 -6.75 -12.93 4.89
C SER A 75 -6.23 -11.50 4.84
N GLU A 76 -6.02 -10.86 6.00
CA GLU A 76 -5.43 -9.53 6.08
C GLU A 76 -3.95 -9.56 5.68
N ALA A 77 -3.20 -10.58 6.14
CA ALA A 77 -1.82 -10.80 5.74
C ALA A 77 -1.72 -11.08 4.23
N LEU A 78 -2.65 -11.88 3.67
CA LEU A 78 -2.72 -12.11 2.23
C LEU A 78 -2.96 -10.82 1.43
N HIS A 79 -3.94 -10.00 1.83
CA HIS A 79 -4.19 -8.72 1.18
C HIS A 79 -2.97 -7.80 1.24
N LEU A 80 -2.31 -7.73 2.41
CA LEU A 80 -1.11 -6.93 2.61
C LEU A 80 0.02 -7.38 1.69
N PHE A 81 0.25 -8.69 1.58
CA PHE A 81 1.24 -9.25 0.67
C PHE A 81 0.94 -8.89 -0.79
N LEU A 82 -0.28 -9.16 -1.26
CA LEU A 82 -0.67 -8.95 -2.67
C LEU A 82 -0.58 -7.48 -3.10
N ASP A 83 -1.10 -6.56 -2.29
CA ASP A 83 -1.02 -5.13 -2.62
C ASP A 83 0.41 -4.58 -2.46
N SER A 84 1.23 -5.13 -1.57
CA SER A 84 2.67 -4.77 -1.49
C SER A 84 3.43 -5.17 -2.75
N MET A 85 3.16 -6.37 -3.29
CA MET A 85 3.82 -6.84 -4.51
C MET A 85 3.41 -6.03 -5.74
N SER A 86 2.16 -5.56 -5.81
CA SER A 86 1.67 -4.70 -6.89
C SER A 86 1.98 -3.20 -6.68
N CYS A 87 2.43 -2.80 -5.48
CA CYS A 87 2.71 -1.41 -5.16
C CYS A 87 3.93 -0.89 -5.95
N PRO A 88 3.81 0.20 -6.73
CA PRO A 88 4.94 0.77 -7.48
C PRO A 88 5.91 1.54 -6.58
N PHE A 89 5.49 1.88 -5.36
CA PHE A 89 6.29 2.65 -4.43
C PHE A 89 7.23 1.78 -3.61
N ILE A 90 6.99 0.48 -3.49
CA ILE A 90 7.91 -0.45 -2.82
C ILE A 90 9.01 -0.86 -3.81
N SER A 91 10.28 -0.73 -3.40
CA SER A 91 11.41 -1.10 -4.24
C SER A 91 11.48 -2.62 -4.47
N VAL A 92 12.17 -3.05 -5.53
CA VAL A 92 12.35 -4.48 -5.83
C VAL A 92 13.02 -5.22 -4.67
N ARG A 93 14.01 -4.59 -4.02
CA ARG A 93 14.69 -5.16 -2.85
C ARG A 93 13.74 -5.37 -1.67
N GLU A 94 12.90 -4.39 -1.36
CA GLU A 94 11.89 -4.53 -0.30
C GLU A 94 10.85 -5.60 -0.66
N LYS A 95 10.46 -5.72 -1.94
CA LYS A 95 9.57 -6.79 -2.39
C LYS A 95 10.20 -8.17 -2.26
N GLU A 96 11.50 -8.29 -2.48
CA GLU A 96 12.23 -9.55 -2.27
C GLU A 96 12.16 -9.99 -0.81
N GLU A 97 12.46 -9.08 0.12
CA GLU A 97 12.37 -9.36 1.55
C GLU A 97 10.95 -9.76 1.99
N ILE A 98 9.94 -9.02 1.53
CA ILE A 98 8.53 -9.33 1.81
C ILE A 98 8.14 -10.71 1.23
N PHE A 99 8.61 -11.02 0.02
CA PHE A 99 8.31 -12.26 -0.66
C PHE A 99 8.93 -13.46 0.05
N GLU A 100 10.20 -13.37 0.45
CA GLU A 100 10.89 -14.41 1.21
C GLU A 100 10.16 -14.70 2.53
N GLN A 101 9.74 -13.67 3.27
CA GLN A 101 8.96 -13.86 4.48
C GLN A 101 7.63 -14.56 4.18
N ALA A 102 6.90 -14.12 3.16
CA ALA A 102 5.62 -14.72 2.78
C ALA A 102 5.76 -16.20 2.42
N ILE A 103 6.74 -16.56 1.58
CA ILE A 103 6.96 -17.96 1.17
C ILE A 103 7.42 -18.82 2.35
N SER A 104 8.25 -18.29 3.25
CA SER A 104 8.70 -19.05 4.41
C SER A 104 7.54 -19.48 5.33
N THR A 105 6.49 -18.66 5.44
CA THR A 105 5.29 -19.02 6.22
C THR A 105 4.42 -20.11 5.58
N LEU A 106 4.54 -20.33 4.26
CA LEU A 106 3.72 -21.30 3.53
C LEU A 106 4.18 -22.75 3.69
N ASN A 107 5.42 -22.99 4.18
CA ASN A 107 6.03 -24.32 4.31
C ASN A 107 5.91 -25.16 3.02
N LEU A 108 6.09 -24.54 1.86
CA LEU A 108 6.00 -25.22 0.57
C LEU A 108 7.27 -26.03 0.27
N PRO A 109 7.16 -27.16 -0.44
CA PRO A 109 8.31 -27.85 -1.00
C PRO A 109 9.09 -26.92 -1.93
N GLU A 110 10.43 -26.99 -1.90
CA GLU A 110 11.33 -26.13 -2.69
C GLU A 110 11.02 -26.20 -4.21
N ALA A 111 10.52 -27.34 -4.69
CA ALA A 111 10.11 -27.56 -6.08
C ALA A 111 8.88 -26.74 -6.52
N ASP A 112 8.05 -26.30 -5.58
CA ASP A 112 6.83 -25.51 -5.85
C ASP A 112 7.04 -24.01 -5.59
N THR A 113 8.27 -23.60 -5.25
CA THR A 113 8.58 -22.20 -4.97
C THR A 113 8.66 -21.41 -6.28
N LEU A 114 7.68 -20.52 -6.45
CA LEU A 114 7.68 -19.56 -7.55
C LEU A 114 8.79 -18.53 -7.30
N SER A 115 9.57 -18.15 -8.33
CA SER A 115 10.52 -17.05 -8.14
C SER A 115 9.81 -15.70 -8.07
N LEU A 116 10.37 -14.74 -7.32
CA LEU A 116 9.85 -13.37 -7.26
C LEU A 116 9.61 -12.78 -8.66
N SER A 117 10.56 -12.98 -9.58
CA SER A 117 10.45 -12.47 -10.95
C SER A 117 9.24 -13.01 -11.72
N GLN A 118 8.87 -14.28 -11.48
CA GLN A 118 7.68 -14.88 -12.06
C GLN A 118 6.42 -14.34 -11.40
N PHE A 119 6.46 -14.15 -10.07
CA PHE A 119 5.32 -13.60 -9.34
C PHE A 119 5.03 -12.17 -9.76
N LEU A 120 6.05 -11.32 -9.88
CA LEU A 120 5.89 -9.92 -10.27
C LEU A 120 5.28 -9.75 -11.67
N LYS A 121 5.52 -10.68 -12.61
CA LYS A 121 4.83 -10.70 -13.92
C LYS A 121 3.32 -10.90 -13.79
N THR A 122 2.87 -11.58 -12.74
CA THR A 122 1.43 -11.75 -12.43
C THR A 122 0.87 -10.60 -11.60
N ALA A 123 1.73 -9.94 -10.80
CA ALA A 123 1.38 -8.82 -9.94
C ALA A 123 1.27 -7.46 -10.67
N ASP A 124 1.47 -7.42 -11.98
CA ASP A 124 1.23 -6.24 -12.84
C ASP A 124 -0.27 -5.86 -12.90
N LYS A 125 -1.15 -6.74 -12.38
CA LYS A 125 -2.56 -6.45 -12.13
C LYS A 125 -2.72 -5.86 -10.72
N TYR A 126 -3.60 -4.87 -10.58
CA TYR A 126 -4.02 -4.42 -9.25
C TYR A 126 -4.84 -5.53 -8.56
N TRP A 127 -4.61 -5.72 -7.26
CA TRP A 127 -5.36 -6.69 -6.46
C TRP A 127 -6.56 -6.01 -5.82
N PHE A 128 -6.34 -5.22 -4.76
CA PHE A 128 -7.40 -4.44 -4.11
C PHE A 128 -7.17 -2.94 -4.27
N ILE A 129 -5.91 -2.51 -4.31
CA ILE A 129 -5.53 -1.11 -4.50
C ILE A 129 -5.12 -0.86 -5.94
N ASP A 130 -5.85 0.05 -6.60
CA ASP A 130 -5.49 0.53 -7.92
C ASP A 130 -4.43 1.63 -7.81
N TRP A 131 -3.17 1.22 -7.70
CA TRP A 131 -2.02 2.11 -7.52
C TRP A 131 -1.87 3.15 -8.65
N ARG A 132 -2.40 2.88 -9.85
CA ARG A 132 -2.42 3.85 -10.97
C ARG A 132 -3.21 5.11 -10.62
N LYS A 133 -4.25 4.99 -9.79
CA LYS A 133 -5.07 6.12 -9.32
C LYS A 133 -4.37 6.97 -8.26
N SER A 134 -3.31 6.47 -7.62
CA SER A 134 -2.48 7.29 -6.73
C SER A 134 -1.56 8.21 -7.53
N ALA A 135 -1.13 7.77 -8.72
CA ALA A 135 -0.25 8.50 -9.62
C ALA A 135 -0.99 9.58 -10.45
N GLN A 136 -2.31 9.47 -10.61
CA GLN A 136 -3.12 10.39 -11.41
C GLN A 136 -4.21 11.03 -10.56
N GLY A 137 -4.26 12.37 -10.54
CA GLY A 137 -5.06 13.21 -9.64
C GLY A 137 -6.45 12.66 -9.31
N HIS A 138 -6.59 12.09 -8.11
CA HIS A 138 -7.87 11.58 -7.60
C HIS A 138 -8.94 12.68 -7.56
N ILE A 139 -8.54 13.94 -7.33
CA ILE A 139 -9.44 15.10 -7.30
C ILE A 139 -10.04 15.39 -8.66
N GLU A 140 -9.24 15.41 -9.73
CA GLU A 140 -9.74 15.77 -11.06
C GLU A 140 -10.92 14.88 -11.44
N ARG A 141 -10.82 13.58 -11.16
CA ARG A 141 -11.88 12.61 -11.44
C ARG A 141 -13.10 12.73 -10.50
N LEU A 142 -12.89 13.09 -9.23
CA LEU A 142 -13.98 13.34 -8.28
C LEU A 142 -14.73 14.64 -8.61
N LEU A 143 -14.02 15.67 -9.08
CA LEU A 143 -14.58 16.90 -9.61
C LEU A 143 -15.35 16.64 -10.91
N LEU A 144 -14.76 15.91 -11.87
CA LEU A 144 -15.43 15.47 -13.11
C LEU A 144 -16.72 14.68 -12.82
N LYS A 145 -16.71 13.75 -11.86
CA LYS A 145 -17.93 13.01 -11.49
C LYS A 145 -19.00 13.89 -10.83
N LYS A 146 -18.61 14.97 -10.13
CA LYS A 146 -19.54 15.94 -9.56
C LYS A 146 -20.13 16.84 -10.64
N GLU A 147 -19.33 17.28 -11.60
CA GLU A 147 -19.80 18.09 -12.74
C GLU A 147 -20.70 17.29 -13.69
N LEU A 148 -20.44 15.98 -13.87
CA LEU A 148 -21.31 15.10 -14.65
C LEU A 148 -22.66 14.78 -13.96
N ARG A 149 -22.89 15.26 -12.74
CA ARG A 149 -24.19 15.24 -12.06
C ARG A 149 -24.86 16.62 -12.14
N THR A 150 -24.91 17.22 -13.32
CA THR A 150 -25.87 18.30 -13.55
C THR A 150 -27.30 17.76 -13.43
N PRO A 151 -28.22 18.44 -12.73
CA PRO A 151 -29.61 18.03 -12.61
C PRO A 151 -30.33 18.32 -13.94
N TYR A 152 -30.27 17.38 -14.88
CA TYR A 152 -31.16 17.37 -16.04
C TYR A 152 -31.93 16.06 -16.07
N GLY A 153 -32.95 15.99 -15.22
CA GLY A 153 -34.21 15.38 -15.56
C GLY A 153 -35.24 16.51 -15.56
N SER A 154 -35.42 17.13 -16.72
CA SER A 154 -36.48 18.09 -17.02
C SER A 154 -37.87 17.46 -16.86
#